data_AF-A0A0D0C8N9-F1
#
_entry.id   AF-A0A0D0C8N9-F1
#
_cell.length_a   1.000
_cell.length_b   1.000
_cell.length_c   1.000
_cell.angle_alpha   90.00
_cell.angle_beta   90.00
_cell.angle_gamma   90.00
#
_symmetry.space_group_name_H-M   'P 1'
#
loop_
_entity.id
_entity.type
_entity.pdbx_description
1 polymer ?
#
loop_
_entity_poly.entity_id
_entity_poly.type
_entity_poly.pdbx_seq_one_letter_code
_entity_poly.pdbx_strand_id
1 'polypeptide(L)'
;GRLVRVALVAVVCDKPAAHKIGGFASHSHTNFCTACWITLNDKDKKEAFEKGAFKPRTNQEQRDLGERYRVLINHTARKNFVKEHATRYTQLACLPYFDLVDQIVIDPMHNLFLGLVKTHFYNIWIQSKILRPNHELAKLHEMLANVSSIYSCIHMLIFLQ
;
A
#
# COMPACT_ATOMS: atom_id res chain seq x y z
N GLY A 1 36.14 -8.30 19.98
CA GLY A 1 34.79 -8.20 19.39
C GLY A 1 34.88 -7.68 17.97
N ARG A 2 33.97 -8.06 17.07
CA ARG A 2 33.91 -7.52 15.70
C ARG A 2 32.95 -6.35 15.62
N LEU A 3 33.37 -5.28 14.95
CA LEU A 3 32.50 -4.18 14.57
C LEU A 3 31.72 -4.59 13.31
N VAL A 4 30.40 -4.51 13.37
CA VAL A 4 29.50 -4.75 12.23
C VAL A 4 28.78 -3.46 11.91
N ARG A 5 28.69 -3.12 10.61
CA ARG A 5 27.87 -2.01 10.10
C ARG A 5 26.62 -2.61 9.46
N VAL A 6 25.45 -2.12 9.86
CA VAL A 6 24.16 -2.56 9.34
C VAL A 6 23.43 -1.33 8.79
N ALA A 7 22.82 -1.47 7.62
CA ALA A 7 21.96 -0.45 7.03
C ALA A 7 20.62 -1.08 6.67
N LEU A 8 19.53 -0.40 7.02
CA LEU A 8 18.17 -0.80 6.65
C LEU A 8 17.89 -0.37 5.21
N VAL A 9 17.75 -1.30 4.27
CA VAL A 9 17.56 -0.97 2.84
C VAL A 9 16.08 -0.77 2.49
N ALA A 10 15.20 -1.65 2.99
CA ALA A 10 13.77 -1.58 2.77
C ALA A 10 13.02 -2.32 3.89
N VAL A 11 11.76 -1.94 4.10
CA VAL A 11 10.82 -2.66 4.96
C VAL A 11 9.77 -3.29 4.07
N VAL A 12 9.75 -4.62 4.01
CA VAL A 12 8.76 -5.38 3.25
C VAL A 12 7.78 -6.00 4.25
N CYS A 13 6.50 -5.61 4.16
CA CYS A 13 5.49 -6.09 5.10
C CYS A 13 4.07 -5.95 4.53
N ASP A 14 3.08 -6.57 5.17
CA ASP A 14 1.69 -6.44 4.77
C ASP A 14 1.20 -4.97 4.83
N LYS A 15 0.04 -4.70 4.23
CA LYS A 15 -0.47 -3.33 4.15
C LYS A 15 -0.72 -2.72 5.56
N PRO A 16 -1.36 -3.40 6.51
CA PRO A 16 -1.51 -2.85 7.86
C PRO A 16 -0.20 -2.53 8.58
N ALA A 17 0.82 -3.39 8.46
CA ALA A 17 2.13 -3.12 9.06
C ALA A 17 2.85 -1.97 8.36
N ALA A 18 2.81 -1.91 7.02
CA ALA A 18 3.42 -0.83 6.24
C ALA A 18 2.88 0.53 6.66
N HIS A 19 1.56 0.62 6.87
CA HIS A 19 0.93 1.85 7.34
C HIS A 19 1.39 2.24 8.75
N LYS A 20 1.48 1.28 9.68
CA LYS A 20 1.92 1.55 11.06
C LYS A 20 3.39 1.95 11.13
N ILE A 21 4.25 1.19 10.45
CA ILE A 21 5.70 1.39 10.45
C ILE A 21 6.07 2.67 9.69
N GLY A 22 5.42 2.96 8.57
CA GLY A 22 5.65 4.17 7.77
C GLY A 22 4.99 5.44 8.29
N GLY A 23 4.24 5.35 9.39
CA GLY A 23 3.52 6.50 9.93
C GLY A 23 2.38 6.97 9.03
N PHE A 24 1.79 6.10 8.19
CA PHE A 24 0.60 6.43 7.42
C PHE A 24 -0.67 6.21 8.25
N ALA A 25 -1.76 6.88 7.88
CA ALA A 25 -3.08 6.60 8.45
C ALA A 25 -3.57 5.20 8.07
N SER A 26 -4.62 4.70 8.72
CA SER A 26 -5.14 3.34 8.49
C SER A 26 -5.54 3.09 7.02
N HIS A 27 -5.61 1.82 6.62
CA HIS A 27 -6.19 1.42 5.34
C HIS A 27 -7.67 1.86 5.17
N SER A 28 -8.36 2.17 6.27
CA SER A 28 -9.74 2.67 6.31
C SER A 28 -9.85 4.20 6.34
N HIS A 29 -8.74 4.91 6.24
CA HIS A 29 -8.73 6.37 6.20
C HIS A 29 -9.13 6.91 4.82
N THR A 30 -9.68 8.13 4.74
CA THR A 30 -10.02 8.76 3.44
C THR A 30 -8.82 8.75 2.49
N ASN A 31 -7.65 9.17 2.97
CA ASN A 31 -6.39 9.04 2.26
C ASN A 31 -5.64 7.80 2.76
N PHE A 32 -5.87 6.65 2.13
CA PHE A 32 -5.33 5.34 2.54
C PHE A 32 -4.09 4.90 1.74
N CYS A 33 -3.77 5.55 0.63
CA CYS A 33 -2.64 5.15 -0.18
C CYS A 33 -1.32 5.66 0.43
N THR A 34 -0.30 4.80 0.43
CA THR A 34 1.06 5.12 0.88
C THR A 34 1.88 5.83 -0.20
N ALA A 35 1.48 5.70 -1.47
CA ALA A 35 2.20 6.24 -2.62
C ALA A 35 1.60 7.54 -3.20
N CYS A 36 0.30 7.79 -3.03
CA CYS A 36 -0.37 8.98 -3.59
C CYS A 36 -1.51 9.49 -2.69
N TRP A 37 -2.04 10.65 -3.04
CA TRP A 37 -3.14 11.33 -2.34
C TRP A 37 -4.52 11.00 -2.94
N ILE A 38 -4.75 9.74 -3.30
CA ILE A 38 -6.09 9.26 -3.71
C ILE A 38 -7.02 9.11 -2.49
N THR A 39 -8.30 9.44 -2.68
CA THR A 39 -9.31 9.27 -1.64
C THR A 39 -10.08 7.94 -1.78
N LEU A 40 -10.68 7.46 -0.69
CA LEU A 40 -11.57 6.29 -0.72
C LEU A 40 -12.73 6.43 -1.71
N ASN A 41 -13.21 7.66 -1.96
CA ASN A 41 -14.31 7.90 -2.90
C ASN A 41 -13.87 7.83 -4.36
N ASP A 42 -12.57 7.99 -4.62
CA ASP A 42 -12.00 7.99 -5.96
C ASP A 42 -11.40 6.64 -6.36
N LYS A 43 -11.29 5.70 -5.40
CA LYS A 43 -10.61 4.41 -5.59
C LYS A 43 -11.22 3.54 -6.71
N ASP A 44 -12.53 3.65 -6.91
CA ASP A 44 -13.29 2.82 -7.87
C ASP A 44 -13.47 3.52 -9.23
N LYS A 45 -12.97 4.75 -9.38
CA LYS A 45 -13.08 5.51 -10.62
C LYS A 45 -11.98 5.12 -11.60
N LYS A 46 -12.19 5.37 -12.90
CA LYS A 46 -11.24 4.99 -13.96
C LYS A 46 -9.89 5.70 -13.79
N GLU A 47 -9.93 6.93 -13.31
CA GLU A 47 -8.79 7.79 -13.03
C GLU A 47 -7.85 7.14 -12.00
N ALA A 48 -8.35 6.29 -11.09
CA ALA A 48 -7.51 5.53 -10.17
C ALA A 48 -6.49 4.65 -10.92
N PHE A 49 -6.86 4.12 -12.08
CA PHE A 49 -6.01 3.23 -12.86
C PHE A 49 -5.09 3.98 -13.84
N GLU A 50 -5.19 5.31 -13.89
CA GLU A 50 -4.36 6.15 -14.75
C GLU A 50 -3.09 6.60 -14.03
N LYS A 51 -1.95 6.44 -14.70
CA LYS A 51 -0.65 6.82 -14.13
C LYS A 51 -0.60 8.34 -13.93
N GLY A 52 -0.40 8.76 -12.68
CA GLY A 52 -0.22 10.18 -12.34
C GLY A 52 -1.53 10.97 -12.21
N ALA A 53 -2.69 10.32 -12.22
CA ALA A 53 -3.97 11.00 -12.00
C ALA A 53 -4.08 11.66 -10.62
N PHE A 54 -3.37 11.12 -9.62
CA PHE A 54 -3.34 11.66 -8.26
C PHE A 54 -1.93 12.14 -7.91
N LYS A 55 -1.86 13.22 -7.13
CA LYS A 55 -0.60 13.77 -6.63
C LYS A 55 0.18 12.66 -5.87
N PRO A 56 1.43 12.37 -6.25
CA PRO A 56 2.26 11.43 -5.51
C PRO A 56 2.62 11.97 -4.13
N ARG A 57 2.80 11.07 -3.17
CA ARG A 57 3.44 11.40 -1.88
C ARG A 57 4.94 11.48 -2.10
N THR A 58 5.61 12.30 -1.29
CA THR A 58 7.06 12.42 -1.33
C THR A 58 7.66 12.19 0.06
N ASN A 59 8.89 11.69 0.10
CA ASN A 59 9.63 11.51 1.35
C ASN A 59 9.73 12.81 2.16
N GLN A 60 10.00 13.93 1.47
CA GLN A 60 10.10 15.24 2.12
C GLN A 60 8.78 15.64 2.79
N GLU A 61 7.66 15.57 2.05
CA GLU A 61 6.33 15.87 2.58
C GLU A 61 5.98 14.97 3.78
N GLN A 62 6.29 13.68 3.69
CA GLN A 62 6.02 12.71 4.77
C GLN A 62 6.85 13.02 6.02
N ARG A 63 8.12 13.42 5.88
CA ARG A 63 8.99 13.82 6.99
C ARG A 63 8.51 15.12 7.64
N ASP A 64 8.18 16.13 6.85
CA ASP A 64 7.70 17.41 7.34
C ASP A 64 6.38 17.27 8.09
N LEU A 65 5.47 16.41 7.59
CA LEU A 65 4.23 16.07 8.27
C LEU A 65 4.48 15.26 9.55
N GLY A 66 5.40 14.30 9.50
CA GLY A 66 5.80 13.50 10.66
C GLY A 66 6.35 14.35 11.79
N GLU A 67 7.19 15.34 11.47
CA GLU A 67 7.75 16.24 12.48
C GLU A 67 6.71 17.20 13.05
N ARG A 68 5.83 17.75 12.20
CA ARG A 68 4.67 18.53 12.68
C ARG A 68 3.77 17.71 13.60
N TYR A 69 3.57 16.42 13.31
CA TYR A 69 2.85 15.51 14.20
C TYR A 69 3.60 15.29 15.52
N ARG A 70 4.93 15.12 15.49
CA ARG A 70 5.76 14.81 16.66
C ARG A 70 5.71 15.90 17.73
N VAL A 71 5.69 17.16 17.32
CA VAL A 71 5.65 18.30 18.25
C VAL A 71 4.28 18.52 18.90
N LEU A 72 3.22 17.84 18.44
CA LEU A 72 1.90 17.93 19.06
C LEU A 72 1.90 17.23 20.43
N ILE A 73 1.44 17.95 21.45
CA ILE A 73 1.38 17.47 22.83
C ILE A 73 0.07 16.70 23.09
N ASN A 74 -1.05 17.24 22.61
CA ASN A 74 -2.38 16.74 22.97
C ASN A 74 -2.81 15.55 22.09
N HIS A 75 -3.36 14.51 22.71
CA HIS A 75 -3.91 13.36 21.99
C HIS A 75 -5.00 13.76 20.98
N THR A 76 -5.89 14.69 21.37
CA THR A 76 -6.93 15.22 20.48
C THR A 76 -6.34 15.95 19.27
N ALA A 77 -5.29 16.74 19.47
CA ALA A 77 -4.59 17.43 18.38
C ALA A 77 -3.95 16.42 17.42
N ARG A 78 -3.28 15.38 17.95
CA ARG A 78 -2.73 14.29 17.14
C ARG A 78 -3.80 13.54 16.35
N LYS A 79 -4.96 13.26 16.95
CA LYS A 79 -6.07 12.59 16.27
C LYS A 79 -6.62 13.44 15.13
N ASN A 80 -6.80 14.74 15.34
CA ASN A 80 -7.26 15.67 14.32
C ASN A 80 -6.23 15.81 13.19
N PHE A 81 -4.94 15.89 13.53
CA PHE A 81 -3.85 15.95 12.56
C PHE A 81 -3.83 14.73 11.65
N VAL A 82 -3.96 13.52 12.21
CA VAL A 82 -4.01 12.28 11.42
C VAL A 82 -5.24 12.25 10.52
N LYS A 83 -6.38 12.76 10.98
CA LYS A 83 -7.61 12.84 10.19
C LYS A 83 -7.44 13.75 8.96
N GLU A 84 -6.67 14.82 9.09
CA GLU A 84 -6.45 15.78 8.03
C GLU A 84 -5.31 15.36 7.08
N HIS A 85 -4.15 15.03 7.64
CA HIS A 85 -2.92 14.81 6.88
C HIS A 85 -2.56 13.35 6.67
N ALA A 86 -3.37 12.42 7.21
CA ALA A 86 -3.18 10.98 7.04
C ALA A 86 -1.76 10.48 7.43
N THR A 87 -1.10 11.16 8.35
CA THR A 87 0.33 10.98 8.66
C THR A 87 0.58 11.08 10.16
N ARG A 88 1.53 10.27 10.64
CA ARG A 88 2.06 10.18 12.00
C ARG A 88 3.58 10.21 11.93
N TYR A 89 4.22 10.50 13.06
CA TYR A 89 5.66 10.34 13.19
C TYR A 89 6.05 8.86 13.17
N THR A 90 7.16 8.54 12.49
CA THR A 90 7.81 7.23 12.49
C THR A 90 9.28 7.38 12.85
N GLN A 91 9.81 6.43 13.61
CA GLN A 91 11.23 6.37 13.98
C GLN A 91 12.13 6.15 12.75
N LEU A 92 11.59 5.63 11.64
CA LEU A 92 12.33 5.51 10.38
C LEU A 92 12.75 6.88 9.82
N ALA A 93 12.05 7.96 10.20
CA ALA A 93 12.45 9.32 9.84
C ALA A 93 13.81 9.70 10.44
N CYS A 94 14.27 9.06 11.52
CA CYS A 94 15.59 9.29 12.08
C CYS A 94 16.74 8.85 11.14
N LEU A 95 16.46 8.00 10.14
CA LEU A 95 17.44 7.53 9.17
C LEU A 95 17.46 8.51 7.98
N PRO A 96 18.53 9.32 7.77
CA PRO A 96 18.53 10.36 6.74
C PRO A 96 18.51 9.80 5.31
N TYR A 97 19.07 8.60 5.14
CA TYR A 97 19.14 7.91 3.85
C TYR A 97 17.86 7.14 3.51
N PHE A 98 16.93 6.99 4.45
CA PHE A 98 15.77 6.13 4.27
C PHE A 98 14.60 6.91 3.61
N ASP A 99 14.00 6.38 2.57
CA ASP A 99 12.84 6.96 1.91
C ASP A 99 11.53 6.39 2.50
N LEU A 100 10.75 7.22 3.19
CA LEU A 100 9.53 6.78 3.87
C LEU A 100 8.40 6.37 2.91
N VAL A 101 8.46 6.79 1.64
CA VAL A 101 7.45 6.46 0.63
C VAL A 101 7.92 5.28 -0.21
N ASP A 102 9.18 5.29 -0.67
CA ASP A 102 9.68 4.31 -1.64
C ASP A 102 10.27 3.05 -1.00
N GLN A 103 10.84 3.13 0.22
CA GLN A 103 11.48 1.99 0.87
C GLN A 103 10.55 1.23 1.84
N ILE A 104 9.28 1.61 1.91
CA ILE A 104 8.23 0.86 2.61
C ILE A 104 7.39 0.12 1.58
N VAL A 105 7.82 -1.11 1.29
CA VAL A 105 7.26 -1.93 0.24
C VAL A 105 6.16 -2.81 0.82
N ILE A 106 4.97 -2.72 0.24
CA ILE A 106 3.87 -3.61 0.58
C ILE A 106 4.16 -4.99 -0.01
N ASP A 107 4.21 -6.00 0.85
CA ASP A 107 4.40 -7.40 0.46
C ASP A 107 3.21 -7.85 -0.43
N PRO A 108 3.43 -8.08 -1.73
CA PRO A 108 2.37 -8.52 -2.61
C PRO A 108 1.98 -9.97 -2.31
N MET A 109 2.92 -10.82 -1.87
CA MET A 109 2.64 -12.25 -1.70
C MET A 109 1.59 -12.48 -0.62
N HIS A 110 1.76 -11.90 0.57
CA HIS A 110 0.82 -12.13 1.66
C HIS A 110 -0.58 -11.60 1.33
N ASN A 111 -0.67 -10.41 0.73
CA ASN A 111 -1.95 -9.84 0.32
C ASN A 111 -2.62 -10.63 -0.83
N LEU A 112 -1.82 -11.08 -1.80
CA LEU A 112 -2.30 -11.83 -2.97
C LEU A 112 -2.81 -13.21 -2.56
N PHE A 113 -2.04 -13.97 -1.78
CA PHE A 113 -2.38 -15.35 -1.43
C PHE A 113 -3.50 -15.47 -0.39
N LEU A 114 -3.61 -14.55 0.58
CA LEU A 114 -4.60 -14.68 1.66
C LEU A 114 -5.92 -13.95 1.40
N GLY A 115 -5.89 -12.78 0.76
CA GLY A 115 -7.09 -11.96 0.54
C GLY A 115 -7.67 -12.14 -0.86
N LEU A 116 -6.81 -12.00 -1.87
CA LEU A 116 -7.24 -11.76 -3.24
C LEU A 116 -7.56 -13.03 -4.00
N VAL A 117 -6.70 -14.05 -3.93
CA VAL A 117 -6.96 -15.33 -4.58
C VAL A 117 -8.27 -15.91 -4.06
N LYS A 118 -8.51 -15.91 -2.75
CA LYS A 118 -9.75 -16.42 -2.17
C LYS A 118 -10.98 -15.62 -2.63
N THR A 119 -10.91 -14.28 -2.59
CA THR A 119 -12.04 -13.41 -2.93
C THR A 119 -12.36 -13.44 -4.43
N HIS A 120 -11.35 -13.31 -5.30
CA HIS A 120 -11.55 -13.36 -6.74
C HIS A 120 -11.95 -14.76 -7.23
N PHE A 121 -11.27 -15.82 -6.79
CA PHE A 121 -11.65 -17.17 -7.23
C PHE A 121 -13.03 -17.57 -6.70
N TYR A 122 -13.32 -17.30 -5.43
CA TYR A 122 -14.56 -17.76 -4.82
C TYR A 122 -15.76 -16.84 -5.15
N ASN A 123 -15.66 -15.54 -4.86
CA ASN A 123 -16.81 -14.63 -5.00
C ASN A 123 -17.01 -14.17 -6.45
N ILE A 124 -15.95 -14.03 -7.24
CA ILE A 124 -16.10 -13.61 -8.63
C ILE A 124 -16.24 -14.83 -9.51
N TRP A 125 -15.29 -15.76 -9.50
CA TRP A 125 -15.28 -16.82 -10.52
C TRP A 125 -16.22 -17.99 -10.23
N ILE A 126 -16.33 -18.42 -8.99
CA ILE A 126 -17.24 -19.51 -8.59
C ILE A 126 -18.68 -19.00 -8.42
N GLN A 127 -18.90 -17.95 -7.61
CA GLN A 127 -20.25 -17.43 -7.38
C GLN A 127 -20.86 -16.74 -8.62
N SER A 128 -20.07 -16.04 -9.44
CA SER A 128 -20.58 -15.48 -10.71
C SER A 128 -20.64 -16.50 -11.85
N LYS A 129 -20.34 -17.79 -11.58
CA LYS A 129 -20.39 -18.92 -12.54
C LYS A 129 -19.55 -18.71 -13.81
N ILE A 130 -18.47 -17.95 -13.71
CA ILE A 130 -17.56 -17.69 -14.83
C ILE A 130 -16.73 -18.96 -15.11
N LEU A 131 -16.09 -19.52 -14.08
CA LEU A 131 -15.32 -20.76 -14.21
C LEU A 131 -16.24 -21.99 -14.33
N ARG A 132 -16.44 -22.46 -15.56
CA ARG A 132 -17.01 -23.78 -15.84
C ARG A 132 -15.89 -24.84 -15.95
N PRO A 133 -16.09 -26.08 -15.45
CA PRO A 133 -15.02 -27.04 -15.22
C PRO A 133 -14.11 -27.38 -16.41
N ASN A 134 -14.61 -27.23 -17.65
CA ASN A 134 -13.99 -27.88 -18.82
C ASN A 134 -13.36 -26.94 -19.87
N HIS A 135 -13.34 -25.61 -19.68
CA HIS A 135 -12.81 -24.70 -20.70
C HIS A 135 -11.96 -23.55 -20.15
N GLU A 136 -12.40 -22.93 -19.05
CA GLU A 136 -11.77 -21.70 -18.56
C GLU A 136 -10.57 -21.95 -17.63
N LEU A 137 -10.47 -23.14 -17.04
CA LEU A 137 -9.33 -23.53 -16.20
C LEU A 137 -8.01 -23.62 -17.01
N ALA A 138 -8.08 -24.06 -18.27
CA ALA A 138 -6.94 -24.09 -19.17
C ALA A 138 -6.48 -22.67 -19.56
N LYS A 139 -7.45 -21.78 -19.82
CA LYS A 139 -7.20 -20.37 -20.16
C LYS A 139 -6.63 -19.59 -18.98
N LEU A 140 -7.07 -19.89 -17.76
CA LEU A 140 -6.48 -19.37 -16.54
C LEU A 140 -5.02 -19.79 -16.39
N HIS A 141 -4.71 -21.06 -16.65
CA HIS A 141 -3.35 -21.59 -16.60
C HIS A 141 -2.43 -20.87 -17.61
N GLU A 142 -2.95 -20.58 -18.80
CA GLU A 142 -2.27 -19.83 -19.85
C GLU A 142 -2.06 -18.36 -19.47
N MET A 143 -3.03 -17.71 -18.81
CA MET A 143 -2.87 -16.34 -18.30
C MET A 143 -1.84 -16.27 -17.18
N LEU A 144 -1.83 -17.22 -16.23
CA LEU A 144 -0.86 -17.26 -15.14
C LEU A 144 0.56 -17.52 -15.63
N ALA A 145 0.74 -18.32 -16.69
CA ALA A 145 2.04 -18.55 -17.32
C ALA A 145 2.67 -17.28 -17.91
N ASN A 146 1.85 -16.27 -18.25
CA ASN A 146 2.29 -15.01 -18.85
C ASN A 146 2.56 -13.89 -17.82
N VAL A 147 2.30 -14.11 -16.52
CA VAL A 147 2.50 -13.12 -15.45
C VAL A 147 3.92 -13.22 -14.88
N SER A 148 4.94 -13.08 -15.73
CA SER A 148 6.36 -13.13 -15.31
C SER A 148 7.02 -11.75 -15.12
N SER A 149 6.29 -10.64 -15.27
CA SER A 149 6.87 -9.31 -15.06
C SER A 149 5.84 -8.25 -14.68
N ILE A 150 5.53 -8.13 -13.38
CA ILE A 150 4.68 -7.03 -12.86
C ILE A 150 5.36 -6.39 -11.65
N TYR A 151 6.45 -5.68 -11.90
CA TYR A 151 7.00 -4.66 -11.00
C TYR A 151 6.61 -3.27 -11.53
N SER A 152 5.31 -2.94 -11.56
CA SER A 152 4.90 -1.54 -11.75
C SER A 152 3.63 -1.19 -10.98
N CYS A 153 3.62 0.05 -10.49
CA CYS A 153 2.60 0.70 -9.65
C CYS A 153 1.14 0.54 -10.08
N ILE A 154 0.86 0.11 -11.31
CA ILE A 154 -0.48 0.07 -11.90
C ILE A 154 -1.37 -1.00 -11.27
N HIS A 155 -0.80 -2.05 -10.66
CA HIS A 155 -1.61 -3.15 -10.15
C HIS A 155 -2.10 -3.00 -8.71
N MET A 156 -1.58 -2.04 -7.92
CA MET A 156 -1.95 -1.94 -6.51
C MET A 156 -3.40 -1.44 -6.28
N LEU A 157 -4.03 -0.85 -7.30
CA LEU A 157 -5.40 -0.32 -7.24
C LEU A 157 -6.49 -1.32 -7.64
N ILE A 158 -6.15 -2.44 -8.30
CA ILE A 158 -7.11 -3.54 -8.56
C ILE A 158 -7.40 -4.34 -7.27
N PHE A 159 -6.61 -4.12 -6.21
CA PHE A 159 -6.57 -4.98 -5.03
C PHE A 159 -7.32 -4.45 -3.79
N LEU A 160 -8.23 -3.49 -3.95
CA LEU A 160 -9.07 -2.91 -2.86
C LEU A 160 -10.58 -2.93 -3.14
N GLN A 161 -11.04 -3.81 -4.03
CA GLN A 161 -12.44 -4.24 -4.10
C GLN A 161 -12.70 -5.42 -3.17
#